data_AF-A0A7J9GS91-F1
#
_entry.id   AF-A0A7J9GS91-F1
#
_cell.length_a   1.000
_cell.length_b   1.000
_cell.length_c   1.000
_cell.angle_alpha   90.00
_cell.angle_beta   90.00
_cell.angle_gamma   90.00
#
_symmetry.space_group_name_H-M   'P 1'
#
loop_
_entity.id
_entity.type
_entity.pdbx_description
1 polymer ?
#
loop_
_entity_poly.entity_id
_entity_poly.type
_entity_poly.pdbx_seq_one_letter_code
_entity_poly.pdbx_strand_id
1 'polypeptide(L)'
;MMMNSFKFLFLMFCFVFINQSYQSRTVIPKSYNQLNLTDVAGLESIAFDCKGEGPYVGVSDGRILKHEPNFGWKEFAIPSLTKERRLCDGPTNPMLELICGRTLGLNFNNATCNLYIADAYFGLLMVGPKRGVAQVLANSS
;
A
#
# COMPACT_ATOMS: atom_id res chain seq x y z
N MET A 1 39.93 32.26 29.59
CA MET A 1 39.14 31.33 30.42
C MET A 1 37.70 31.25 29.88
N MET A 2 37.50 30.77 28.64
CA MET A 2 36.18 30.78 27.96
C MET A 2 35.88 29.49 27.19
N MET A 3 36.87 28.59 27.07
CA MET A 3 36.79 27.37 26.25
C MET A 3 36.26 26.14 27.00
N ASN A 4 36.01 26.26 28.32
CA ASN A 4 35.47 25.17 29.14
C ASN A 4 33.93 25.17 29.19
N SER A 5 33.28 26.31 28.96
CA SER A 5 31.81 26.42 28.99
C SER A 5 31.16 25.76 27.78
N PHE A 6 31.78 25.88 26.58
CA PHE A 6 31.26 25.29 25.34
C PHE A 6 31.30 23.76 25.35
N LYS A 7 32.35 23.16 25.94
CA LYS A 7 32.45 21.70 26.12
C LYS A 7 31.37 21.17 27.06
N PHE A 8 31.07 21.92 28.12
CA PHE A 8 30.04 21.54 29.09
C PHE A 8 28.63 21.62 28.49
N LEU A 9 28.37 22.66 27.67
CA LEU A 9 27.11 22.81 26.95
C LEU A 9 26.91 21.71 25.89
N PHE A 10 27.99 21.32 25.18
CA PHE A 10 27.96 20.24 24.21
C PHE A 10 27.71 18.87 24.87
N LEU A 11 28.33 18.61 26.02
CA LEU A 11 28.08 17.40 26.83
C LEU A 11 26.64 17.35 27.35
N MET A 12 26.08 18.46 27.80
CA MET A 12 24.66 18.54 28.21
C MET A 12 23.70 18.29 27.04
N PHE A 13 23.99 18.82 25.84
CA PHE A 13 23.19 18.55 24.66
C PHE A 13 23.24 17.06 24.28
N CYS A 14 24.43 16.42 24.26
CA CYS A 14 24.55 14.99 24.00
C CYS A 14 23.76 14.11 24.99
N PHE A 15 23.72 14.44 26.28
CA PHE A 15 22.96 13.68 27.28
C PHE A 15 21.44 13.77 27.08
N VAL A 16 20.92 14.89 26.56
CA VAL A 16 19.49 15.03 26.24
C VAL A 16 19.10 14.20 25.02
N PHE A 17 19.97 14.08 24.01
CA PHE A 17 19.68 13.27 22.80
C PHE A 17 19.86 11.76 22.99
N ILE A 18 20.68 11.31 23.94
CA ILE A 18 20.89 9.86 24.18
C ILE A 18 19.67 9.20 24.84
N ASN A 19 18.83 9.96 25.55
CA ASN A 19 17.68 9.43 26.28
C ASN A 19 16.38 9.32 25.47
N GLN A 20 16.40 9.59 24.17
CA GLN A 20 15.20 9.53 23.32
C GLN A 20 15.33 8.50 22.18
N SER A 21 15.93 7.34 22.47
CA SER A 21 15.60 6.13 21.73
C SER A 21 14.20 5.67 22.18
N TYR A 22 13.16 6.25 21.58
CA TYR A 22 11.79 5.74 21.69
C TYR A 22 11.74 4.40 20.95
N GLN A 23 12.21 3.33 21.63
CA GLN A 23 12.02 1.99 21.13
C GLN A 23 10.55 1.66 21.37
N SER A 24 9.72 1.98 20.37
CA SER A 24 8.33 1.57 20.35
C SER A 24 8.29 0.05 20.41
N ARG A 25 8.15 -0.51 21.62
CA ARG A 25 7.79 -1.92 21.78
C ARG A 25 6.38 -2.02 21.24
N THR A 26 6.25 -2.41 19.98
CA THR A 26 4.98 -2.88 19.45
C THR A 26 4.59 -4.13 20.25
N VAL A 27 3.74 -3.96 21.25
CA VAL A 27 3.09 -5.07 21.95
C VAL A 27 2.14 -5.67 20.92
N ILE A 28 2.61 -6.68 20.18
CA ILE A 28 1.74 -7.45 19.28
C ILE A 28 0.74 -8.17 20.18
N PRO A 29 -0.57 -7.86 20.09
CA PRO A 29 -1.58 -8.55 20.87
C PRO A 29 -1.47 -10.06 20.57
N LYS A 30 -1.47 -10.90 21.61
CA LYS A 30 -1.45 -12.37 21.44
C LYS A 30 -2.67 -12.92 20.69
N SER A 31 -3.68 -12.08 20.45
CA SER A 31 -4.88 -12.40 19.69
C SER A 31 -5.04 -11.39 18.54
N TYR A 32 -5.04 -11.88 17.31
CA TYR A 32 -5.32 -11.10 16.11
C TYR A 32 -6.24 -11.91 15.18
N ASN A 33 -7.02 -11.20 14.37
CA ASN A 33 -7.82 -11.81 13.31
C ASN A 33 -7.00 -11.78 12.02
N GLN A 34 -6.84 -12.94 11.37
CA GLN A 34 -6.13 -13.05 10.11
C GLN A 34 -7.12 -13.12 8.94
N LEU A 35 -6.94 -12.25 7.95
CA LEU A 35 -7.69 -12.28 6.71
C LEU A 35 -6.89 -13.08 5.69
N ASN A 36 -7.20 -14.37 5.55
CA ASN A 36 -6.48 -15.23 4.60
C ASN A 36 -6.85 -14.85 3.17
N LEU A 37 -5.82 -14.72 2.34
CA LEU A 37 -5.93 -14.48 0.92
C LEU A 37 -5.15 -15.59 0.21
N THR A 38 -5.86 -16.47 -0.51
CA THR A 38 -5.26 -17.62 -1.20
C THR A 38 -4.98 -17.30 -2.66
N ASP A 39 -4.05 -18.04 -3.26
CA ASP A 39 -3.80 -18.06 -4.71
C ASP A 39 -3.30 -16.73 -5.31
N VAL A 40 -2.79 -15.82 -4.48
CA VAL A 40 -2.15 -14.56 -4.88
C VAL A 40 -0.99 -14.23 -3.93
N ALA A 41 -0.09 -13.36 -4.37
CA ALA A 41 1.09 -12.95 -3.61
C ALA A 41 1.37 -11.45 -3.76
N GLY A 42 2.39 -10.96 -3.05
CA GLY A 42 2.94 -9.61 -3.22
C GLY A 42 1.99 -8.50 -2.74
N LEU A 43 1.48 -8.63 -1.52
CA LEU A 43 0.75 -7.55 -0.87
C LEU A 43 1.75 -6.43 -0.46
N GLU A 44 1.84 -5.38 -1.26
CA GLU A 44 2.77 -4.26 -1.00
C GLU A 44 2.10 -3.07 -0.30
N SER A 45 0.79 -2.92 -0.45
CA SER A 45 0.04 -1.80 0.11
C SER A 45 -1.37 -2.19 0.56
N ILE A 46 -1.86 -1.43 1.54
CA ILE A 46 -3.20 -1.57 2.13
C ILE A 46 -3.83 -0.19 2.26
N ALA A 47 -5.13 -0.08 1.99
CA ALA A 47 -5.89 1.14 2.17
C ALA A 47 -7.28 0.86 2.73
N PHE A 48 -7.90 1.89 3.29
CA PHE A 48 -9.31 1.93 3.68
C PHE A 48 -9.96 3.05 2.91
N ASP A 49 -11.21 2.85 2.48
CA ASP A 49 -11.89 3.89 1.73
C ASP A 49 -12.36 5.04 2.63
N CYS A 50 -12.85 6.10 2.00
CA CYS A 50 -13.40 7.30 2.64
C CYS A 50 -14.55 7.02 3.64
N LYS A 51 -15.17 5.84 3.58
CA LYS A 51 -16.25 5.42 4.50
C LYS A 51 -15.72 4.56 5.65
N GLY A 52 -14.41 4.31 5.69
CA GLY A 52 -13.77 3.39 6.62
C GLY A 52 -14.01 1.92 6.28
N GLU A 53 -14.48 1.58 5.07
CA GLU A 53 -14.61 0.20 4.64
C GLU A 53 -13.28 -0.34 4.09
N GLY A 54 -13.21 -1.66 3.92
CA GLY A 54 -12.04 -2.39 3.48
C GLY A 54 -11.66 -3.50 4.47
N PRO A 55 -10.39 -3.92 4.51
CA PRO A 55 -9.25 -3.35 3.78
C PRO A 55 -9.26 -3.58 2.27
N TYR A 56 -8.54 -2.72 1.55
CA TYR A 56 -8.20 -2.86 0.13
C TYR A 56 -6.71 -3.15 -0.01
N VAL A 57 -6.34 -4.04 -0.92
CA VAL A 57 -4.94 -4.43 -1.15
C VAL A 57 -4.63 -4.62 -2.63
N GLY A 58 -3.41 -4.30 -3.03
CA GLY A 58 -2.88 -4.66 -4.35
C GLY A 58 -2.18 -6.02 -4.29
N VAL A 59 -2.26 -6.79 -5.37
CA VAL A 59 -1.58 -8.09 -5.51
C VAL A 59 -0.68 -8.13 -6.76
N SER A 60 0.24 -9.09 -6.81
CA SER A 60 1.24 -9.23 -7.90
C SER A 60 0.66 -9.45 -9.29
N ASP A 61 -0.58 -9.92 -9.42
CA ASP A 61 -1.26 -10.04 -10.71
C ASP A 61 -1.91 -8.73 -11.20
N GLY A 62 -1.63 -7.64 -10.50
CA GLY A 62 -2.11 -6.30 -10.80
C GLY A 62 -3.43 -5.95 -10.15
N ARG A 63 -4.27 -6.92 -9.77
CA ARG A 63 -5.61 -6.67 -9.22
C ARG A 63 -5.55 -5.90 -7.89
N ILE A 64 -6.60 -5.13 -7.65
CA ILE A 64 -6.92 -4.53 -6.36
C ILE A 64 -8.10 -5.30 -5.78
N LEU A 65 -7.91 -5.88 -4.61
CA LEU A 65 -8.93 -6.65 -3.90
C LEU A 65 -9.47 -5.86 -2.72
N LYS A 66 -10.77 -5.99 -2.44
CA LYS A 66 -11.45 -5.51 -1.23
C LYS A 66 -11.86 -6.70 -0.39
N HIS A 67 -11.52 -6.69 0.89
CA HIS A 67 -12.10 -7.63 1.85
C HIS A 67 -13.47 -7.14 2.33
N GLU A 68 -14.48 -8.01 2.24
CA GLU A 68 -15.82 -7.78 2.75
C GLU A 68 -16.10 -8.74 3.93
N PRO A 69 -16.65 -8.28 5.07
CA PRO A 69 -16.79 -9.10 6.28
C PRO A 69 -17.46 -10.46 6.09
N ASN A 70 -18.48 -10.53 5.22
CA ASN A 70 -19.28 -11.74 5.01
C ASN A 70 -18.91 -12.50 3.72
N PHE A 71 -18.08 -11.92 2.86
CA PHE A 71 -17.82 -12.48 1.52
C PHE A 71 -16.34 -12.70 1.23
N GLY A 72 -15.45 -12.32 2.15
CA GLY A 72 -14.01 -12.42 1.95
C GLY A 72 -13.50 -11.44 0.89
N TRP A 73 -12.43 -11.81 0.21
CA TRP A 73 -11.78 -10.98 -0.80
C TRP A 73 -12.53 -11.00 -2.13
N LYS A 74 -12.78 -9.82 -2.68
CA LYS A 74 -13.36 -9.63 -4.01
C LYS A 74 -12.54 -8.65 -4.82
N GLU A 75 -12.52 -8.84 -6.12
CA GLU A 75 -11.96 -7.84 -7.02
C GLU A 75 -12.71 -6.51 -6.89
N PHE A 76 -11.94 -5.45 -6.71
CA PHE A 76 -12.41 -4.07 -6.68
C PHE A 76 -12.01 -3.34 -7.96
N ALA A 77 -10.77 -3.48 -8.38
CA ALA A 77 -10.30 -2.85 -9.60
C ALA A 77 -9.21 -3.68 -10.28
N ILE A 78 -9.09 -3.46 -11.58
CA ILE A 78 -7.93 -3.90 -12.36
C ILE A 78 -7.21 -2.68 -12.91
N PRO A 79 -5.89 -2.74 -13.05
CA PRO A 79 -5.15 -1.74 -13.80
C PRO A 79 -5.67 -1.69 -15.25
N SER A 80 -5.40 -0.56 -15.91
CA SER A 80 -5.81 -0.24 -17.29
C SER A 80 -5.94 -1.45 -18.22
N LEU A 81 -7.01 -1.50 -19.03
CA LEU A 81 -7.38 -2.51 -20.04
C LEU A 81 -6.32 -3.60 -20.30
N THR A 82 -6.17 -4.51 -19.35
CA THR A 82 -5.38 -5.72 -19.53
C THR A 82 -6.10 -6.57 -20.57
N LYS A 83 -5.56 -6.66 -21.79
CA LYS A 83 -6.23 -7.33 -22.93
C LYS A 83 -6.54 -8.81 -22.66
N GLU A 84 -5.83 -9.47 -21.75
CA GLU A 84 -5.93 -10.90 -21.52
C GLU A 84 -6.02 -11.23 -20.02
N ARG A 85 -7.20 -11.05 -19.43
CA ARG A 85 -7.45 -11.33 -18.01
C ARG A 85 -7.05 -12.75 -17.58
N ARG A 86 -7.27 -13.74 -18.44
CA ARG A 86 -6.87 -15.14 -18.22
C ARG A 86 -5.36 -15.35 -18.10
N LEU A 87 -4.57 -14.44 -18.66
CA LEU A 87 -3.10 -14.48 -18.56
C LEU A 87 -2.64 -14.02 -17.17
N CYS A 88 -3.38 -13.08 -16.57
CA CYS A 88 -3.00 -12.45 -15.31
C CYS A 88 -3.61 -13.14 -14.09
N ASP A 89 -4.79 -13.74 -14.21
CA ASP A 89 -5.42 -14.46 -13.11
C ASP A 89 -4.59 -15.70 -12.71
N GLY A 90 -3.90 -15.65 -11.57
CA GLY A 90 -3.22 -16.81 -10.98
C GLY A 90 -1.78 -16.56 -10.55
N PRO A 91 -0.97 -17.64 -10.41
CA PRO A 91 0.27 -17.58 -9.67
C PRO A 91 1.32 -16.67 -10.32
N THR A 92 1.95 -15.89 -9.43
CA THR A 92 3.07 -14.96 -9.57
C THR A 92 4.09 -15.40 -10.63
N ASN A 93 3.87 -14.98 -11.87
CA ASN A 93 4.95 -14.91 -12.85
C ASN A 93 5.40 -13.46 -12.95
N PRO A 94 6.56 -13.08 -12.37
CA PRO A 94 7.08 -11.71 -12.44
C PRO A 94 7.20 -11.18 -13.87
N MET A 95 7.38 -12.06 -14.86
CA MET A 95 7.45 -11.69 -16.27
C MET A 95 6.14 -11.09 -16.80
N LEU A 96 5.01 -11.38 -16.15
CA LEU A 96 3.69 -10.90 -16.54
C LEU A 96 3.35 -9.55 -15.89
N GLU A 97 4.12 -9.06 -14.92
CA GLU A 97 3.83 -7.78 -14.26
C GLU A 97 3.84 -6.60 -15.25
N LEU A 98 4.66 -6.64 -16.31
CA LEU A 98 4.65 -5.63 -17.38
C LEU A 98 3.32 -5.59 -18.14
N ILE A 99 2.62 -6.73 -18.22
CA ILE A 99 1.35 -6.90 -18.95
C ILE A 99 0.16 -6.71 -18.01
N CYS A 100 0.26 -7.22 -16.79
CA CYS A 100 -0.81 -7.29 -15.80
C CYS A 100 -0.81 -6.09 -14.85
N GLY A 101 0.30 -5.37 -14.74
CA GLY A 101 0.52 -4.35 -13.73
C GLY A 101 1.10 -4.93 -12.44
N ARG A 102 1.60 -4.05 -11.59
CA ARG A 102 2.11 -4.35 -10.25
C ARG A 102 1.84 -3.19 -9.33
N THR A 103 0.77 -3.30 -8.55
CA THR A 103 0.37 -2.26 -7.60
C THR A 103 1.35 -2.19 -6.43
N LEU A 104 1.98 -1.02 -6.24
CA LEU A 104 2.92 -0.75 -5.15
C LEU A 104 2.32 0.20 -4.09
N GLY A 105 1.32 1.00 -4.45
CA GLY A 105 0.70 1.95 -3.53
C GLY A 105 -0.78 2.15 -3.81
N LEU A 106 -1.55 2.31 -2.73
CA LEU A 106 -2.98 2.59 -2.76
C LEU A 106 -3.29 3.75 -1.82
N ASN A 107 -4.10 4.70 -2.29
CA ASN A 107 -4.62 5.76 -1.42
C ASN A 107 -5.97 6.26 -1.90
N PHE A 108 -6.93 6.36 -0.99
CA PHE A 108 -8.22 6.96 -1.29
C PHE A 108 -8.19 8.46 -1.08
N ASN A 109 -8.73 9.21 -2.03
CA ASN A 109 -9.09 10.59 -1.79
C ASN A 109 -10.34 10.63 -0.89
N ASN A 110 -10.21 11.26 0.29
CA ASN A 110 -11.27 11.26 1.30
C ASN A 110 -12.53 12.06 0.87
N ALA A 111 -12.38 13.05 -0.02
CA ALA A 111 -13.49 13.88 -0.47
C ALA A 111 -14.29 13.24 -1.61
N THR A 112 -13.61 12.60 -2.57
CA THR A 112 -14.27 12.02 -3.76
C THR A 112 -14.47 10.51 -3.66
N CYS A 113 -13.81 9.85 -2.70
CA CYS A 113 -13.74 8.40 -2.59
C CYS A 113 -13.11 7.71 -3.81
N ASN A 114 -12.35 8.44 -4.64
CA ASN A 114 -11.58 7.85 -5.71
C ASN A 114 -10.35 7.15 -5.14
N LEU A 115 -10.06 5.95 -5.62
CA LEU A 115 -8.84 5.22 -5.31
C LEU A 115 -7.76 5.60 -6.33
N TYR A 116 -6.64 6.12 -5.83
CA TYR A 116 -5.43 6.34 -6.60
C TYR A 116 -4.48 5.16 -6.39
N ILE A 117 -3.87 4.73 -7.48
CA ILE A 117 -3.04 3.51 -7.54
C ILE A 117 -1.70 3.91 -8.13
N ALA A 118 -0.62 3.62 -7.40
CA ALA A 118 0.73 3.69 -7.93
C ALA A 118 1.12 2.29 -8.42
N ASP A 119 1.20 2.13 -9.74
CA ASP A 119 1.57 0.90 -10.41
C ASP A 119 2.99 1.00 -10.97
N ALA A 120 3.79 -0.06 -10.80
CA ALA A 120 5.19 -0.07 -11.21
C ALA A 120 5.39 0.05 -12.73
N TYR A 121 4.41 -0.39 -13.53
CA TYR A 121 4.51 -0.45 -14.99
C TYR A 121 3.53 0.51 -15.68
N PHE A 122 2.40 0.82 -15.05
CA PHE A 122 1.39 1.70 -15.63
C PHE A 122 1.36 3.12 -15.04
N GLY A 123 2.20 3.42 -14.06
CA GLY A 123 2.34 4.75 -13.47
C GLY A 123 1.22 5.07 -12.47
N LEU A 124 0.68 6.29 -12.53
CA LEU A 124 -0.40 6.74 -11.66
C LEU A 124 -1.75 6.45 -12.30
N LEU A 125 -2.57 5.64 -11.63
CA LEU A 125 -3.93 5.29 -12.05
C LEU A 125 -4.97 5.82 -11.07
N MET A 126 -6.22 5.87 -11.51
CA MET A 126 -7.37 6.18 -10.67
C MET A 126 -8.60 5.36 -11.05
N VAL A 127 -9.32 4.90 -10.04
CA VAL A 127 -10.64 4.26 -10.18
C VAL A 127 -11.63 4.91 -9.22
N GLY A 128 -12.84 5.17 -9.70
CA GLY A 128 -13.90 5.72 -8.87
C GLY A 128 -14.51 4.71 -7.90
N PRO A 129 -15.49 5.13 -7.07
CA PRO A 129 -16.13 4.26 -6.07
C PRO A 129 -16.88 3.06 -6.66
N LYS A 130 -17.20 3.10 -7.95
CA LYS A 130 -18.01 2.11 -8.67
C LYS A 130 -17.25 0.83 -9.07
N ARG A 131 -15.99 0.66 -8.66
CA ARG A 131 -15.13 -0.47 -9.06
C ARG A 131 -14.81 -0.43 -10.56
N GLY A 132 -13.93 -1.35 -10.99
CA GLY A 132 -13.69 -1.63 -12.41
C GLY A 132 -12.29 -1.28 -12.90
N VAL A 133 -12.19 -0.91 -14.18
CA VAL A 133 -10.91 -0.63 -14.83
C VAL A 133 -10.39 0.74 -14.39
N ALA A 134 -9.17 0.78 -13.87
CA ALA A 134 -8.50 2.02 -13.50
C ALA A 134 -8.06 2.79 -14.75
N GLN A 135 -8.28 4.10 -14.74
CA GLN A 135 -7.84 5.03 -15.76
C GLN A 135 -6.39 5.45 -15.49
N VAL A 136 -5.54 5.47 -16.52
CA VAL A 136 -4.19 6.06 -16.43
C VAL A 136 -4.30 7.58 -16.34
N LEU A 137 -3.72 8.16 -15.29
CA LEU A 137 -3.63 9.62 -15.09
C LEU A 137 -2.28 10.18 -15.52
N ALA A 138 -1.21 9.45 -15.26
CA ALA A 138 0.15 9.81 -15.68
C ALA A 138 1.01 8.57 -15.80
N ASN A 139 1.85 8.52 -16.83
CA ASN A 139 2.86 7.48 -17.02
C ASN A 139 4.09 8.11 -17.68
N SER A 140 5.19 7.36 -17.77
CA SER A 140 6.44 7.83 -18.37
C SER A 140 6.47 7.72 -19.90
N SER A 141 5.32 7.79 -20.58
CA SER A 141 5.24 7.75 -22.06
C SER A 141 5.82 9.01 -22.67
#